data_AF-A0A392PMH1-F1
#
_entry.id   AF-A0A392PMH1-F1
#
_cell.length_a   1.000
_cell.length_b   1.000
_cell.length_c   1.000
_cell.angle_alpha   90.00
_cell.angle_beta   90.00
_cell.angle_gamma   90.00
#
_symmetry.space_group_name_H-M   'P 1'
#
loop_
_entity.id
_entity.type
_entity.pdbx_description
1 polymer ?
#
loop_
_entity_poly.entity_id
_entity_poly.type
_entity_poly.pdbx_seq_one_letter_code
_entity_poly.pdbx_strand_id
1 'polypeptide(L)'
;MRSFGPYIALHLRYEKDMLAFSGCTHGLSTSEAEELRIIRESTSYWKRKHIDPNEERSKGFCPLTPKEVGIFLSALGYPRKTPIYIAAGEIYGGESHMTELLSRYPFLMSKLEPFSNHATQMAALDYIVSVESDVFVHSYPGNMARAVEGHRRFLGRGRTISPDR
;
A
#
# COMPACT_ATOMS: atom_id res chain seq x y z
N MET A 1 3.55 -2.93 -18.08
CA MET A 1 2.14 -2.82 -17.63
C MET A 1 1.15 -2.82 -18.77
N ARG A 2 1.06 -1.78 -19.62
CA ARG A 2 0.02 -1.69 -20.68
C ARG A 2 -0.03 -2.85 -21.68
N SER A 3 1.10 -3.50 -21.95
CA SER A 3 1.16 -4.71 -22.79
C SER A 3 0.37 -5.90 -22.23
N PHE A 4 0.06 -5.92 -20.93
CA PHE A 4 -0.74 -6.94 -20.26
C PHE A 4 -2.24 -6.58 -20.22
N GLY A 5 -2.64 -5.48 -20.87
CA GLY A 5 -4.01 -4.96 -20.84
C GLY A 5 -4.26 -3.97 -19.69
N PRO A 6 -5.55 -3.68 -19.40
CA PRO A 6 -5.93 -2.81 -18.30
C PRO A 6 -5.41 -3.34 -16.96
N TYR A 7 -4.90 -2.45 -16.11
CA TYR A 7 -4.26 -2.84 -14.86
C TYR A 7 -4.62 -1.93 -13.69
N ILE A 8 -4.44 -2.49 -12.49
CA ILE A 8 -4.56 -1.75 -11.23
C ILE A 8 -3.16 -1.28 -10.82
N ALA A 9 -3.00 0.00 -10.49
CA ALA A 9 -1.89 0.45 -9.68
C ALA A 9 -2.33 0.48 -8.21
N LEU A 10 -1.70 -0.36 -7.39
CA LEU A 10 -1.97 -0.50 -5.98
C LEU A 10 -0.88 0.21 -5.17
N HIS A 11 -1.23 1.33 -4.56
CA HIS A 11 -0.41 1.99 -3.55
C HIS A 11 -0.59 1.28 -2.20
N LEU A 12 0.32 0.34 -1.92
CA LEU A 12 0.29 -0.52 -0.74
C LEU A 12 1.16 0.09 0.37
N ARG A 13 0.53 0.77 1.31
CA ARG A 13 1.18 1.51 2.40
C ARG A 13 1.42 0.63 3.63
N TYR A 14 2.01 -0.54 3.37
CA TYR A 14 2.31 -1.55 4.39
C TYR A 14 3.81 -1.59 4.69
N GLU A 15 4.45 -0.41 4.71
CA GLU A 15 5.87 -0.26 5.03
C GLU A 15 6.11 -0.23 6.55
N LYS A 16 7.31 -0.65 6.98
CA LYS A 16 7.69 -0.76 8.40
C LYS A 16 7.54 0.54 9.18
N ASP A 17 7.99 1.65 8.60
CA ASP A 17 7.90 2.98 9.19
C ASP A 17 6.44 3.43 9.33
N MET A 18 5.60 3.14 8.33
CA MET A 18 4.17 3.46 8.36
C MET A 18 3.44 2.67 9.45
N LEU A 19 3.69 1.38 9.57
CA LEU A 19 3.07 0.54 10.61
C LEU A 19 3.54 0.94 12.02
N ALA A 20 4.84 1.23 12.20
CA ALA A 20 5.37 1.74 13.46
C ALA A 20 4.74 3.09 13.84
N PHE A 21 4.68 4.04 12.89
CA PHE A 21 4.12 5.38 13.08
C PHE A 21 2.63 5.36 13.42
N SER A 22 1.83 4.61 12.65
CA SER A 22 0.38 4.48 12.87
C SER A 22 0.04 3.64 14.11
N GLY A 23 0.96 2.81 14.58
CA GLY A 23 0.74 1.89 15.70
C GLY A 23 -0.22 0.75 15.39
N CYS A 24 -0.51 0.51 14.11
CA CYS A 24 -1.41 -0.53 13.66
C CYS A 24 -0.70 -1.90 13.65
N THR A 25 -1.24 -2.84 14.41
CA THR A 25 -0.65 -4.18 14.60
C THR A 25 -1.61 -5.31 14.20
N HIS A 26 -2.71 -5.00 13.52
CA HIS A 26 -3.67 -6.00 13.08
C HIS A 26 -3.03 -6.97 12.07
N GLY A 27 -3.17 -8.27 12.32
CA GLY A 27 -2.57 -9.31 11.47
C GLY A 27 -1.08 -9.55 11.72
N LEU A 28 -0.48 -8.86 12.69
CA LEU A 28 0.91 -9.07 13.10
C LEU A 28 1.00 -10.03 14.29
N SER A 29 2.12 -10.76 14.37
CA SER A 29 2.51 -11.52 15.55
C SER A 29 2.89 -10.60 16.71
N THR A 30 2.93 -11.14 17.93
CA THR A 30 3.35 -10.40 19.13
C THR A 30 4.78 -9.84 18.98
N SER A 31 5.68 -10.59 18.34
CA SER A 31 7.06 -10.15 18.09
C SER A 31 7.14 -9.00 17.10
N GLU A 32 6.36 -9.04 16.02
CA GLU A 32 6.30 -7.97 15.03
C GLU A 32 5.68 -6.70 15.62
N ALA A 33 4.60 -6.85 16.39
CA ALA A 33 3.97 -5.73 17.10
C ALA A 33 4.94 -5.05 18.08
N GLU A 34 5.74 -5.84 18.79
CA GLU A 34 6.76 -5.35 19.72
C GLU A 34 7.92 -4.64 19.00
N GLU A 35 8.41 -5.20 17.90
CA GLU A 35 9.42 -4.56 17.05
C GLU A 35 8.98 -3.17 16.59
N LEU A 36 7.75 -3.06 16.06
CA LEU A 36 7.18 -1.79 15.61
C LEU A 36 6.97 -0.81 16.76
N ARG A 37 6.61 -1.29 17.96
CA ARG A 37 6.52 -0.46 19.17
C ARG A 37 7.87 0.13 19.55
N ILE A 38 8.94 -0.68 19.54
CA ILE A 38 10.31 -0.23 19.83
C ILE A 38 10.75 0.85 18.84
N ILE A 39 10.46 0.68 17.55
CA ILE A 39 10.76 1.69 16.51
C ILE A 39 10.01 2.98 16.81
N ARG A 40 8.71 2.89 17.12
CA ARG A 40 7.91 4.06 17.46
C ARG A 40 8.45 4.81 18.66
N GLU A 41 8.82 4.10 19.72
CA GLU A 41 9.34 4.69 20.95
C GLU A 41 10.72 5.33 20.77
N SER A 42 11.63 4.64 20.08
CA SER A 42 12.99 5.11 19.80
C SER A 42 13.08 6.28 18.82
N THR A 43 12.06 6.49 17.98
CA THR A 43 12.05 7.60 17.00
C THR A 43 11.74 8.95 17.64
N SER A 44 12.75 9.70 18.07
CA SER A 44 12.63 10.90 18.91
C SER A 44 11.66 11.98 18.40
N TYR A 45 11.57 12.19 17.08
CA TYR A 45 10.75 13.24 16.47
C TYR A 45 9.26 12.86 16.31
N TRP A 46 8.87 11.62 16.58
CA TRP A 46 7.45 11.23 16.61
C TRP A 46 6.81 11.57 17.96
N LYS A 47 5.84 12.49 17.94
CA LYS A 47 5.20 13.01 19.17
C LYS A 47 4.30 11.99 19.87
N ARG A 48 3.58 11.16 19.10
CA ARG A 48 2.62 10.18 19.64
C ARG A 48 3.30 8.82 19.80
N LYS A 49 3.45 8.38 21.05
CA LYS A 49 4.14 7.13 21.41
C LYS A 49 3.19 6.02 21.84
N HIS A 50 2.23 6.36 22.67
CA HIS A 50 1.18 5.45 23.14
C HIS A 50 0.00 5.52 22.16
N ILE A 51 -0.28 4.39 21.52
CA ILE A 51 -1.33 4.24 20.51
C ILE A 51 -2.06 2.94 20.81
N ASP A 52 -3.39 3.00 20.89
CA ASP A 52 -4.23 1.80 20.88
C ASP A 52 -4.48 1.37 19.43
N PRO A 53 -3.95 0.21 19.00
CA PRO A 53 -4.11 -0.27 17.62
C PRO A 53 -5.57 -0.51 17.22
N ASN A 54 -6.41 -0.93 18.16
CA ASN A 54 -7.82 -1.22 17.89
C ASN A 54 -8.61 0.07 17.69
N GLU A 55 -8.30 1.11 18.49
CA GLU A 55 -8.91 2.42 18.36
C GLU A 55 -8.57 3.06 17.00
N GLU A 56 -7.28 3.08 16.61
CA GLU A 56 -6.86 3.63 15.31
C GLU A 56 -7.51 2.89 14.14
N ARG A 57 -7.59 1.57 14.24
CA ARG A 57 -8.23 0.75 13.22
C ARG A 57 -9.73 1.04 13.10
N SER A 58 -10.43 1.19 14.23
CA SER A 58 -11.86 1.52 14.23
C SER A 58 -12.15 2.88 13.59
N LYS A 59 -11.18 3.81 13.63
CA LYS A 59 -11.25 5.13 13.00
C LYS A 59 -10.83 5.14 11.53
N GLY A 60 -10.41 4.01 10.97
CA GLY A 60 -9.87 3.94 9.60
C GLY A 60 -8.45 4.51 9.46
N PHE A 61 -7.72 4.68 10.57
CA PHE A 61 -6.34 5.20 10.58
C PHE A 61 -5.27 4.10 10.47
N CYS A 62 -5.67 2.90 10.08
CA CYS A 62 -4.75 1.82 9.75
C CYS A 62 -4.73 1.52 8.25
N PRO A 63 -3.55 1.27 7.67
CA PRO A 63 -3.47 0.74 6.31
C PRO A 63 -4.14 -0.64 6.27
N LEU A 64 -4.80 -0.94 5.14
CA LEU A 64 -5.19 -2.33 4.87
C LEU A 64 -3.94 -3.22 4.75
N THR A 65 -4.01 -4.39 5.36
CA THR A 65 -3.03 -5.47 5.15
C THR A 65 -3.08 -5.96 3.70
N PRO A 66 -2.01 -6.58 3.17
CA PRO A 66 -2.03 -7.14 1.82
C PRO A 66 -3.16 -8.17 1.63
N LYS A 67 -3.45 -8.98 2.66
CA LYS A 67 -4.58 -9.92 2.68
C LYS A 67 -5.93 -9.20 2.52
N GLU A 68 -6.17 -8.14 3.28
CA GLU A 68 -7.41 -7.36 3.20
C GLU A 68 -7.55 -6.68 1.86
N VAL A 69 -6.46 -6.14 1.28
CA VAL A 69 -6.48 -5.59 -0.07
C VAL A 69 -6.90 -6.65 -1.08
N GLY A 70 -6.37 -7.88 -0.99
CA GLY A 70 -6.76 -8.98 -1.88
C GLY A 70 -8.24 -9.33 -1.76
N ILE A 71 -8.79 -9.36 -0.54
CA ILE A 71 -10.23 -9.57 -0.30
C ILE A 71 -11.06 -8.42 -0.87
N PHE A 72 -10.64 -7.18 -0.61
CA PHE A 72 -11.31 -5.96 -1.06
C PHE A 72 -11.41 -5.90 -2.60
N LEU A 73 -10.31 -6.13 -3.31
CA LEU A 73 -10.32 -6.19 -4.77
C LEU A 73 -11.21 -7.31 -5.31
N SER A 74 -11.25 -8.46 -4.64
CA SER A 74 -12.12 -9.57 -5.01
C SER A 74 -13.59 -9.20 -4.85
N ALA A 75 -13.94 -8.52 -3.75
CA ALA A 75 -15.29 -8.07 -3.45
C ALA A 75 -15.79 -7.00 -4.43
N LEU A 76 -14.88 -6.18 -4.97
CA LEU A 76 -15.18 -5.23 -6.05
C LEU A 76 -15.37 -5.90 -7.43
N GLY A 77 -15.20 -7.21 -7.53
CA GLY A 77 -15.41 -7.98 -8.74
C GLY A 77 -14.21 -8.04 -9.69
N TYR A 78 -13.01 -7.62 -9.25
CA TYR A 78 -11.81 -7.76 -10.08
C TYR A 78 -11.40 -9.23 -10.19
N PRO A 79 -11.29 -9.80 -11.41
CA PRO A 79 -10.97 -11.21 -11.60
C PRO A 79 -9.52 -11.52 -11.16
N ARG A 80 -9.27 -12.76 -10.75
CA ARG A 80 -7.93 -13.26 -10.37
C ARG A 80 -6.83 -12.90 -11.38
N LYS A 81 -7.15 -12.86 -12.67
CA LYS A 81 -6.19 -12.55 -13.74
C LYS A 81 -5.85 -11.06 -13.90
N THR A 82 -6.44 -10.17 -13.10
CA THR A 82 -6.18 -8.73 -13.16
C THR A 82 -4.70 -8.45 -12.92
N PRO A 83 -3.98 -7.78 -13.85
CA PRO A 83 -2.62 -7.32 -13.61
C PRO A 83 -2.62 -6.23 -12.54
N ILE A 84 -1.74 -6.36 -11.56
CA ILE A 84 -1.58 -5.37 -10.48
C ILE A 84 -0.13 -4.93 -10.42
N TYR A 85 0.09 -3.62 -10.47
CA TYR A 85 1.36 -2.99 -10.16
C TYR A 85 1.40 -2.57 -8.70
N ILE A 86 2.43 -2.98 -7.95
CA ILE A 86 2.63 -2.60 -6.56
C ILE A 86 3.49 -1.33 -6.49
N ALA A 87 2.86 -0.20 -6.17
CA ALA A 87 3.49 1.08 -5.91
C ALA A 87 3.73 1.23 -4.39
N ALA A 88 4.84 0.72 -3.89
CA ALA A 88 5.14 0.71 -2.45
C ALA A 88 6.64 0.72 -2.17
N GLY A 89 7.03 1.14 -0.97
CA GLY A 89 8.36 0.82 -0.44
C GLY A 89 8.53 -0.68 -0.12
N GLU A 90 9.51 -0.99 0.70
CA GLU A 90 9.66 -2.34 1.23
C GLU A 90 8.43 -2.72 2.07
N ILE A 91 7.75 -3.80 1.67
CA ILE A 91 6.57 -4.32 2.37
C ILE A 91 7.04 -5.03 3.63
N TYR A 92 6.48 -4.64 4.77
CA TYR A 92 6.80 -5.26 6.05
C TYR A 92 6.51 -6.77 6.03
N GLY A 93 7.48 -7.56 6.51
CA GLY A 93 7.52 -9.03 6.47
C GLY A 93 7.56 -9.67 5.08
N GLY A 94 7.71 -8.88 4.01
CA GLY A 94 8.01 -9.35 2.66
C GLY A 94 7.02 -10.40 2.14
N GLU A 95 7.56 -11.53 1.66
CA GLU A 95 6.76 -12.60 1.06
C GLU A 95 5.70 -13.18 2.00
N SER A 96 5.99 -13.25 3.31
CA SER A 96 5.07 -13.85 4.29
C SER A 96 3.72 -13.13 4.34
N HIS A 97 3.74 -11.79 4.36
CA HIS A 97 2.51 -10.98 4.34
C HIS A 97 1.94 -10.82 2.92
N MET A 98 2.76 -10.94 1.87
CA MET A 98 2.31 -10.83 0.48
C MET A 98 1.67 -12.10 -0.08
N THR A 99 1.89 -13.26 0.55
CA THR A 99 1.44 -14.58 0.05
C THR A 99 -0.07 -14.62 -0.22
N GLU A 100 -0.88 -14.06 0.66
CA GLU A 100 -2.35 -14.03 0.50
C GLU A 100 -2.81 -13.11 -0.63
N LEU A 101 -2.10 -12.01 -0.88
CA LEU A 101 -2.40 -11.14 -2.02
C LEU A 101 -2.01 -11.82 -3.33
N LEU A 102 -0.83 -12.43 -3.37
CA LEU A 102 -0.32 -13.17 -4.53
C LEU A 102 -1.17 -14.39 -4.86
N SER A 103 -1.68 -15.10 -3.85
CA SER A 103 -2.56 -16.26 -4.06
C SER A 103 -3.89 -15.87 -4.71
N ARG A 104 -4.38 -14.64 -4.50
CA ARG A 104 -5.60 -14.08 -5.10
C ARG A 104 -5.36 -13.43 -6.45
N TYR A 105 -4.21 -12.79 -6.63
CA TYR A 105 -3.81 -12.09 -7.84
C TYR A 105 -2.38 -12.51 -8.22
N PRO A 106 -2.19 -13.57 -9.01
CA PRO A 106 -0.86 -14.07 -9.36
C PRO A 106 -0.06 -13.13 -10.27
N PHE A 107 -0.69 -12.15 -10.92
CA PHE A 107 -0.03 -11.19 -11.81
C PHE A 107 0.34 -9.90 -11.08
N LEU A 108 1.10 -10.03 -9.98
CA LEU A 108 1.71 -8.89 -9.29
C LEU A 108 3.02 -8.52 -9.98
N MET A 109 3.15 -7.24 -10.34
CA MET A 109 4.36 -6.66 -10.89
C MET A 109 4.88 -5.60 -9.92
N SER A 110 6.18 -5.61 -9.69
CA SER A 110 6.88 -4.60 -8.90
C SER A 110 7.90 -3.86 -9.78
N LYS A 111 8.60 -2.91 -9.17
CA LYS A 111 9.54 -2.00 -9.82
C LYS A 111 10.74 -2.78 -10.40
N LEU A 112 11.36 -2.23 -11.43
CA LEU A 112 12.54 -2.81 -12.07
C LEU A 112 13.81 -2.56 -11.24
N GLU A 113 14.66 -3.58 -11.12
CA GLU A 113 15.95 -3.56 -10.40
C GLU A 113 16.94 -2.41 -10.70
N PRO A 114 16.96 -1.75 -11.88
CA PRO A 114 17.97 -0.71 -12.16
C PRO A 114 17.94 0.49 -11.19
N PHE A 115 16.81 0.70 -10.51
CA PHE A 115 16.58 1.85 -9.64
C PHE A 115 16.50 1.49 -8.16
N SER A 116 16.81 0.24 -7.78
CA SER A 116 16.70 -0.26 -6.40
C SER A 116 17.44 0.63 -5.37
N ASN A 117 18.54 1.26 -5.78
CA ASN A 117 19.34 2.16 -4.92
C ASN A 117 18.94 3.65 -5.00
N HIS A 118 17.89 3.99 -5.75
CA HIS A 118 17.47 5.37 -6.01
C HIS A 118 16.02 5.59 -5.55
N ALA A 119 15.80 5.68 -4.24
CA ALA A 119 14.47 5.78 -3.64
C ALA A 119 13.58 6.87 -4.25
N THR A 120 14.13 8.06 -4.53
CA THR A 120 13.38 9.17 -5.16
C THR A 120 12.95 8.84 -6.59
N GLN A 121 13.83 8.20 -7.38
CA GLN A 121 13.49 7.80 -8.76
C GLN A 121 12.45 6.67 -8.75
N MET A 122 12.54 5.75 -7.79
CA MET A 122 11.53 4.71 -7.59
C MET A 122 10.16 5.30 -7.24
N ALA A 123 10.10 6.28 -6.34
CA ALA A 123 8.85 6.97 -6.01
C ALA A 123 8.28 7.74 -7.21
N ALA A 124 9.14 8.30 -8.07
CA ALA A 124 8.70 8.94 -9.31
C ALA A 124 8.13 7.94 -10.32
N LEU A 125 8.72 6.76 -10.45
CA LEU A 125 8.19 5.67 -11.28
C LEU A 125 6.83 5.19 -10.76
N ASP A 126 6.72 4.95 -9.44
CA ASP A 126 5.46 4.59 -8.80
C ASP A 126 4.37 5.60 -9.10
N TYR A 127 4.69 6.90 -9.02
CA TYR A 127 3.77 7.98 -9.32
C TYR A 127 3.30 7.93 -10.78
N ILE A 128 4.22 7.83 -11.74
CA ILE A 128 3.89 7.82 -13.18
C ILE A 128 3.02 6.61 -13.52
N VAL A 129 3.43 5.41 -13.08
CA VAL A 129 2.66 4.17 -13.34
C VAL A 129 1.28 4.25 -12.67
N SER A 130 1.19 4.84 -11.48
CA SER A 130 -0.10 5.03 -10.80
C SER A 130 -1.03 6.00 -11.52
N VAL A 131 -0.51 7.12 -12.01
CA VAL A 131 -1.29 8.10 -12.80
C VAL A 131 -1.74 7.49 -14.13
N GLU A 132 -0.91 6.69 -14.77
CA GLU A 132 -1.17 6.06 -16.08
C GLU A 132 -2.03 4.79 -16.04
N SER A 133 -2.41 4.32 -14.84
CA SER A 133 -3.22 3.12 -14.63
C SER A 133 -4.69 3.31 -14.97
N ASP A 134 -5.39 2.21 -15.26
CA ASP A 134 -6.84 2.23 -15.49
C ASP A 134 -7.58 2.43 -14.16
N VAL A 135 -7.09 1.78 -13.10
CA VAL A 135 -7.61 1.89 -11.74
C VAL A 135 -6.46 2.12 -10.78
N PHE A 136 -6.57 3.16 -9.96
CA PHE A 136 -5.67 3.44 -8.86
C PHE A 136 -6.35 3.08 -7.54
N VAL A 137 -5.70 2.26 -6.72
CA VAL A 137 -6.19 1.86 -5.39
C VAL A 137 -5.12 2.20 -4.37
N HIS A 138 -5.48 2.86 -3.28
CA HIS A 138 -4.55 3.10 -2.18
C HIS A 138 -5.07 2.50 -0.88
N SER A 139 -4.23 1.70 -0.23
CA SER A 139 -4.55 1.02 1.05
C SER A 139 -4.60 1.96 2.26
N TYR A 140 -4.04 3.15 2.14
CA TYR A 140 -4.00 4.19 3.17
C TYR A 140 -3.82 5.58 2.54
N PRO A 141 -4.43 6.65 3.07
CA PRO A 141 -4.19 8.01 2.59
C PRO A 141 -2.73 8.45 2.86
N GLY A 142 -2.22 9.34 2.01
CA GLY A 142 -0.88 9.90 2.15
C GLY A 142 -0.58 10.90 1.04
N ASN A 143 0.59 11.53 1.09
CA ASN A 143 0.96 12.56 0.10
C ASN A 143 0.98 12.01 -1.33
N MET A 144 1.56 10.83 -1.54
CA MET A 144 1.58 10.17 -2.84
C MET A 144 0.16 9.87 -3.33
N ALA A 145 -0.68 9.24 -2.50
CA ALA A 145 -2.07 8.93 -2.84
C ALA A 145 -2.86 10.17 -3.25
N ARG A 146 -2.76 11.26 -2.49
CA ARG A 146 -3.43 12.54 -2.78
C ARG A 146 -2.90 13.18 -4.07
N ALA A 147 -1.60 13.14 -4.30
CA ALA A 147 -0.99 13.68 -5.51
C ALA A 147 -1.44 12.92 -6.76
N VAL A 148 -1.44 11.58 -6.71
CA VAL A 148 -1.92 10.73 -7.80
C VAL A 148 -3.42 10.95 -8.04
N GLU A 149 -4.25 10.95 -6.99
CA GLU A 149 -5.69 11.21 -7.11
C GLU A 149 -5.95 12.58 -7.76
N GLY A 150 -5.28 13.63 -7.29
CA GLY A 150 -5.43 14.98 -7.82
C GLY A 150 -5.03 15.06 -9.29
N HIS A 151 -3.90 14.46 -9.67
CA HIS A 151 -3.43 14.45 -11.05
C HIS A 151 -4.37 13.67 -11.97
N ARG A 152 -4.85 12.49 -11.54
CA ARG A 152 -5.83 11.70 -12.30
C ARG A 152 -7.14 12.44 -12.49
N ARG A 153 -7.63 13.14 -11.46
CA ARG A 153 -8.84 13.98 -11.53
C ARG A 153 -8.65 15.15 -12.50
N PHE A 154 -7.51 15.82 -12.46
CA PHE A 154 -7.18 16.91 -13.39
C PHE A 154 -7.19 16.44 -14.85
N LEU A 155 -6.65 15.25 -15.13
CA LEU A 155 -6.64 14.67 -16.47
C LEU A 155 -7.97 14.01 -16.88
N GLY A 156 -8.97 13.95 -15.99
CA GLY A 156 -10.21 13.21 -16.22
C GLY A 156 -9.99 11.71 -16.47
N ARG A 157 -8.95 11.13 -15.86
CA ARG A 157 -8.44 9.80 -16.21
C ARG A 157 -8.72 8.73 -15.15
N GLY A 158 -9.26 7.60 -15.63
CA GLY A 158 -9.35 6.34 -14.89
C GLY A 158 -10.20 6.43 -13.62
N ARG A 159 -10.20 5.35 -12.84
CA ARG A 159 -10.89 5.30 -11.54
C ARG A 159 -9.89 5.37 -10.40
N THR A 160 -10.23 6.07 -9.33
CA THR A 160 -9.51 6.01 -8.06
C THR A 160 -10.44 5.39 -7.01
N ILE A 161 -9.93 4.44 -6.23
CA ILE A 161 -10.70 3.71 -5.21
C ILE A 161 -9.97 3.85 -3.87
N SER A 162 -10.71 4.28 -2.85
CA SER A 162 -10.26 4.31 -1.47
C SER A 162 -11.08 3.32 -0.65
N PRO A 163 -10.48 2.48 0.20
CA PRO A 163 -11.24 1.57 1.06
C PRO A 163 -12.17 2.26 2.07
N ASP A 164 -11.91 3.54 2.36
CA ASP A 164 -12.69 4.39 3.26
C ASP A 164 -13.79 5.20 2.52
N ARG A 165 -13.76 5.27 1.18
CA ARG A 165 -14.68 6.13 0.38
C ARG A 165 -15.04 5.58 -0.98
#